data_AF-A0A3Q8RSJ9-F1
#
_entry.id   AF-A0A3Q8RSJ9-F1
#
_cell.length_a   1.000
_cell.length_b   1.000
_cell.length_c   1.000
_cell.angle_alpha   90.00
_cell.angle_beta   90.00
_cell.angle_gamma   90.00
#
_symmetry.space_group_name_H-M   'P 1'
#
loop_
_entity.id
_entity.type
_entity.pdbx_description
1 polymer ?
#
loop_
_entity_poly.entity_id
_entity_poly.type
_entity_poly.pdbx_seq_one_letter_code
_entity_poly.pdbx_strand_id
1 'polypeptide(L)'
;MNTFDIIIAALLLFGFVRGLMKGLFVEVASLVALVAGVYGAIHFSYFIGDWLKDSVTWDEKYISLAAFAGTFVVIIVAIALLGKILTKIADFAALGILNKILGGVFGALKIGLILSVVFIFFGKMNDTIPFVKEESLEESILFKPVKKIAPTIFPSIIKDEEEQEDDNSKELEITI
;
A
#
# COMPACT_ATOMS: atom_id res chain seq x y z
N MET A 1 20.98 13.97 -8.73
CA MET A 1 19.83 13.91 -7.82
C MET A 1 18.82 14.94 -8.28
N ASN A 2 17.71 14.47 -8.82
CA ASN A 2 16.61 15.31 -9.27
C ASN A 2 15.62 15.53 -8.09
N THR A 3 14.69 16.48 -8.22
CA THR A 3 13.62 16.78 -7.27
C THR A 3 12.85 15.51 -6.85
N PHE A 4 12.67 14.56 -7.77
CA PHE A 4 12.07 13.25 -7.50
C PHE A 4 12.85 12.43 -6.46
N ASP A 5 14.18 12.41 -6.53
CA ASP A 5 15.00 11.69 -5.56
C ASP A 5 14.84 12.26 -4.15
N ILE A 6 14.73 13.60 -4.05
CA ILE A 6 14.53 14.27 -2.75
C ILE A 6 13.18 13.91 -2.15
N ILE A 7 12.12 13.89 -2.96
CA ILE A 7 10.77 13.52 -2.52
C ILE A 7 10.75 12.05 -2.09
N ILE A 8 11.30 11.14 -2.89
CA ILE A 8 11.37 9.71 -2.58
C ILE A 8 12.17 9.48 -1.29
N ALA A 9 13.34 10.08 -1.19
CA ALA A 9 14.19 9.98 0.00
C ALA A 9 13.48 10.52 1.24
N ALA A 10 12.75 11.64 1.15
CA ALA A 10 11.99 12.20 2.26
C ALA A 10 10.87 11.25 2.72
N LEU A 11 10.15 10.62 1.79
CA LEU A 11 9.09 9.65 2.13
C LEU A 11 9.65 8.37 2.75
N LEU A 12 10.76 7.84 2.21
CA LEU A 12 11.44 6.68 2.79
C LEU A 12 11.99 7.00 4.20
N LEU A 13 12.61 8.16 4.37
CA LEU A 13 13.10 8.63 5.66
C LEU A 13 11.94 8.83 6.65
N PHE A 14 10.81 9.37 6.20
CA PHE A 14 9.60 9.47 7.02
C PHE A 14 9.12 8.09 7.47
N GLY A 15 9.09 7.11 6.56
CA GLY A 15 8.79 5.71 6.88
C GLY A 15 9.75 5.14 7.93
N PHE A 16 11.04 5.40 7.77
CA PHE A 16 12.08 4.98 8.70
C PHE A 16 11.92 5.59 10.09
N VAL A 17 11.79 6.91 10.19
CA VAL A 17 11.63 7.62 11.47
C VAL A 17 10.35 7.18 12.17
N ARG A 18 9.25 7.10 11.43
CA ARG A 18 7.97 6.61 11.96
C ARG A 18 8.10 5.18 12.49
N GLY A 19 8.78 4.32 11.75
CA GLY A 19 9.06 2.94 12.14
C GLY A 19 9.93 2.83 13.39
N LEU A 20 10.97 3.66 13.51
CA LEU A 20 11.80 3.77 14.73
C LEU A 20 10.97 4.18 15.95
N MET A 21 10.02 5.10 15.77
CA MET A 21 9.15 5.57 16.85
C MET A 21 8.11 4.53 17.26
N LYS A 22 7.62 3.72 16.32
CA LYS A 22 6.53 2.76 16.54
C LYS A 22 7.01 1.35 16.91
N GLY A 23 8.20 0.95 16.45
CA GLY A 23 8.74 -0.40 16.61
C GLY A 23 8.22 -1.40 15.56
N LEU A 24 8.95 -2.50 15.40
CA LEU A 24 8.71 -3.54 14.39
C LEU A 24 7.31 -4.14 14.50
N PHE A 25 6.89 -4.53 15.70
CA PHE A 25 5.59 -5.20 15.88
C PHE A 25 4.41 -4.32 15.45
N VAL A 26 4.44 -3.01 15.71
CA VAL A 26 3.39 -2.10 15.23
C VAL A 26 3.44 -1.99 13.71
N GLU A 27 4.63 -1.91 13.10
CA GLU A 27 4.70 -1.75 11.65
C GLU A 27 4.34 -3.02 10.89
N VAL A 28 4.72 -4.20 11.37
CA VAL A 28 4.25 -5.48 10.85
C VAL A 28 2.73 -5.58 11.02
N ALA A 29 2.20 -5.28 12.21
CA ALA A 29 0.77 -5.27 12.45
C ALA A 29 0.04 -4.30 11.51
N SER A 30 0.64 -3.16 11.15
CA SER A 30 0.03 -2.21 10.21
C SER A 30 -0.11 -2.77 8.78
N LEU A 31 0.87 -3.56 8.33
CA LEU A 31 0.81 -4.20 7.02
C LEU A 31 -0.18 -5.37 7.02
N VAL A 32 -0.15 -6.18 8.07
CA VAL A 32 -1.13 -7.25 8.31
C VAL A 32 -2.54 -6.67 8.39
N ALA A 33 -2.72 -5.55 9.09
CA ALA A 33 -3.99 -4.84 9.20
C ALA A 33 -4.54 -4.40 7.85
N LEU A 34 -3.68 -3.97 6.93
CA LEU A 34 -4.08 -3.58 5.59
C LEU A 34 -4.56 -4.80 4.78
N VAL A 35 -3.77 -5.87 4.74
CA VAL A 35 -4.12 -7.09 3.98
C VAL A 35 -5.35 -7.78 4.56
N ALA A 36 -5.34 -8.04 5.87
CA ALA A 36 -6.47 -8.66 6.57
C ALA A 36 -7.70 -7.74 6.59
N GLY A 37 -7.49 -6.42 6.61
CA GLY A 37 -8.54 -5.42 6.47
C GLY A 37 -9.26 -5.56 5.14
N VAL A 38 -8.53 -5.58 4.01
CA VAL A 38 -9.14 -5.73 2.68
C VAL A 38 -9.88 -7.05 2.61
N TYR A 39 -9.21 -8.16 2.95
CA TYR A 39 -9.82 -9.49 2.93
C TYR A 39 -11.08 -9.55 3.82
N GLY A 40 -10.98 -9.10 5.06
CA GLY A 40 -12.10 -9.11 5.99
C GLY A 40 -13.22 -8.15 5.59
N ALA A 41 -12.92 -7.01 4.97
CA ALA A 41 -13.94 -6.11 4.45
C ALA A 41 -14.71 -6.73 3.27
N ILE A 42 -14.04 -7.47 2.38
CA ILE A 42 -14.71 -8.25 1.32
C ILE A 42 -15.68 -9.26 1.95
N HIS A 43 -15.25 -9.96 2.99
CA HIS A 43 -16.03 -11.06 3.59
C HIS A 43 -17.07 -10.64 4.62
N PHE A 44 -16.86 -9.55 5.36
CA PHE A 44 -17.66 -9.17 6.53
C PHE A 44 -18.35 -7.81 6.39
N SER A 45 -18.25 -7.14 5.24
CA SER A 45 -18.97 -5.88 4.99
C SER A 45 -20.49 -6.04 5.09
N TYR A 46 -21.03 -7.23 4.83
CA TYR A 46 -22.47 -7.48 4.93
C TYR A 46 -23.06 -7.12 6.30
N PHE A 47 -22.34 -7.34 7.41
CA PHE A 47 -22.83 -6.98 8.75
C PHE A 47 -23.15 -5.50 8.88
N ILE A 48 -22.25 -4.64 8.41
CA ILE A 48 -22.47 -3.18 8.43
C ILE A 48 -23.46 -2.79 7.33
N GLY A 49 -23.40 -3.46 6.17
CA GLY A 49 -24.27 -3.20 5.04
C GLY A 49 -25.74 -3.41 5.37
N ASP A 50 -26.08 -4.51 6.03
CA ASP A 50 -27.46 -4.82 6.42
C ASP A 50 -27.98 -3.83 7.47
N TRP A 51 -27.14 -3.44 8.44
CA TRP A 51 -27.49 -2.38 9.38
C TRP A 51 -27.70 -1.02 8.68
N LEU A 52 -26.89 -0.70 7.67
CA LEU A 52 -27.01 0.56 6.93
C LEU A 52 -28.27 0.58 6.05
N LYS A 53 -28.64 -0.53 5.41
CA LYS A 53 -29.87 -0.63 4.59
C LYS A 53 -31.11 -0.20 5.35
N ASP A 54 -31.19 -0.56 6.63
CA ASP A 54 -32.33 -0.21 7.48
C ASP A 54 -32.24 1.21 8.09
N SER A 55 -31.05 1.82 8.04
CA SER A 55 -30.74 3.09 8.72
C SER A 55 -30.65 4.30 7.79
N VAL A 56 -30.37 4.10 6.49
CA VAL A 56 -30.19 5.19 5.51
C VAL A 56 -30.98 4.95 4.24
N THR A 57 -31.31 6.04 3.54
CA THR A 57 -32.05 6.00 2.26
C THR A 57 -31.12 6.09 1.04
N TRP A 58 -29.88 5.63 1.16
CA TRP A 58 -28.89 5.70 0.08
C TRP A 58 -29.08 4.56 -0.92
N ASP A 59 -28.58 4.74 -2.14
CA ASP A 59 -28.52 3.64 -3.10
C ASP A 59 -27.61 2.50 -2.61
N GLU A 60 -27.92 1.26 -3.02
CA GLU A 60 -27.19 0.06 -2.59
C GLU A 60 -25.68 0.11 -2.84
N LYS A 61 -25.26 0.81 -3.92
CA LYS A 61 -23.84 1.03 -4.23
C LYS A 61 -23.13 1.82 -3.15
N TYR A 62 -23.75 2.89 -2.64
CA TYR A 62 -23.18 3.72 -1.59
C TYR A 62 -23.20 2.99 -0.24
N ILE A 63 -24.25 2.22 0.03
CA ILE A 63 -24.32 1.37 1.22
C ILE A 63 -23.19 0.35 1.23
N SER A 64 -22.99 -0.36 0.11
CA SER A 64 -21.93 -1.37 -0.03
C SER A 64 -20.54 -0.75 0.15
N LEU A 65 -20.31 0.41 -0.44
CA LEU A 65 -19.04 1.14 -0.30
C LEU A 65 -18.79 1.59 1.15
N ALA A 66 -19.80 2.16 1.80
CA ALA A 66 -19.71 2.61 3.18
C ALA A 66 -19.52 1.43 4.15
N ALA A 67 -20.20 0.31 3.90
CA ALA A 67 -20.07 -0.91 4.68
C ALA A 67 -18.67 -1.54 4.55
N PHE A 68 -18.14 -1.61 3.33
CA PHE A 68 -16.77 -2.03 3.09
C PHE A 68 -15.77 -1.15 3.84
N ALA A 69 -15.88 0.17 3.68
CA ALA A 69 -14.99 1.12 4.34
C ALA A 69 -15.08 1.04 5.87
N GLY A 70 -16.29 0.93 6.42
CA GLY A 70 -16.54 0.77 7.85
C GLY A 70 -15.87 -0.49 8.40
N THR A 71 -16.11 -1.64 7.77
CA THR A 71 -15.54 -2.92 8.19
C THR A 71 -14.02 -2.91 8.09
N PHE A 72 -13.48 -2.34 7.00
CA PHE A 72 -12.05 -2.16 6.81
C PHE A 72 -11.41 -1.38 7.96
N VAL A 73 -12.00 -0.24 8.33
CA VAL A 73 -11.50 0.61 9.44
C VAL A 73 -11.56 -0.14 10.77
N VAL A 74 -12.66 -0.83 11.07
CA VAL A 74 -12.82 -1.61 12.31
C VAL A 74 -11.72 -2.66 12.45
N ILE A 75 -11.44 -3.41 11.37
CA ILE A 75 -10.40 -4.44 11.37
C ILE A 75 -9.00 -3.81 11.56
N ILE A 76 -8.72 -2.71 10.86
CA ILE A 76 -7.44 -2.00 11.02
C ILE A 76 -7.23 -1.57 12.45
N VAL A 77 -8.26 -0.98 13.08
CA VAL A 77 -8.17 -0.52 14.47
C VAL A 77 -7.92 -1.70 15.40
N ALA A 78 -8.65 -2.80 15.24
CA ALA A 78 -8.48 -4.00 16.07
C ALA A 78 -7.05 -4.55 15.99
N ILE A 79 -6.52 -4.75 14.78
CA ILE A 79 -5.17 -5.29 14.57
C ILE A 79 -4.10 -4.30 15.04
N ALA A 80 -4.29 -3.00 14.83
CA ALA A 80 -3.35 -1.98 15.29
C ALA A 80 -3.26 -1.94 16.83
N LEU A 81 -4.37 -2.14 17.54
CA LEU A 81 -4.38 -2.24 19.00
C LEU A 81 -3.60 -3.47 19.48
N LEU A 82 -3.82 -4.63 18.85
CA LEU A 82 -3.06 -5.85 19.14
C LEU A 82 -1.56 -5.65 18.91
N GLY A 83 -1.18 -5.05 17.77
CA GLY A 83 0.22 -4.72 17.47
C GLY A 83 0.88 -3.87 18.56
N LYS A 84 0.19 -2.85 19.06
CA LYS A 84 0.69 -2.01 20.17
C LYS A 84 0.91 -2.79 21.46
N ILE A 85 0.02 -3.73 21.77
CA ILE A 85 0.16 -4.58 22.97
C ILE A 85 1.40 -5.46 22.83
N LEU A 86 1.59 -6.10 21.67
CA LEU A 86 2.77 -6.92 21.39
C LEU A 86 4.07 -6.13 21.49
N THR A 87 4.09 -4.90 20.96
CA THR A 87 5.24 -4.00 21.08
C THR A 87 5.61 -3.73 22.53
N LYS A 88 4.63 -3.45 23.40
CA LYS A 88 4.90 -3.20 24.82
C LYS A 88 5.52 -4.42 25.51
N ILE A 89 5.05 -5.62 25.18
CA ILE A 89 5.61 -6.86 25.72
C ILE A 89 7.06 -7.05 25.25
N ALA A 90 7.32 -6.81 23.96
CA ALA A 90 8.67 -6.92 23.39
C ALA A 90 9.65 -5.88 23.96
N ASP A 91 9.19 -4.64 24.16
CA ASP A 91 9.98 -3.57 24.77
C ASP A 91 10.33 -3.90 26.22
N PHE A 92 9.41 -4.55 26.96
CA PHE A 92 9.66 -5.04 28.33
C PHE A 92 10.68 -6.18 28.38
N ALA A 93 10.70 -7.05 27.36
CA ALA A 93 11.60 -8.20 27.25
C ALA A 93 13.05 -7.85 26.83
N ALA A 94 13.52 -6.62 27.11
CA ALA A 94 14.85 -6.09 26.77
C ALA A 94 15.19 -5.99 25.26
N LEU A 95 14.25 -6.27 24.35
CA LEU A 95 14.45 -6.13 22.90
C LEU A 95 14.23 -4.70 22.37
N GLY A 96 13.97 -3.73 23.24
CA GLY A 96 13.41 -2.41 22.85
C GLY A 96 14.20 -1.66 21.76
N ILE A 97 15.54 -1.61 21.83
CA ILE A 97 16.34 -0.91 20.82
C ILE A 97 16.30 -1.66 19.48
N LEU A 98 16.43 -2.99 19.50
CA LEU A 98 16.37 -3.81 18.30
C LEU A 98 14.98 -3.72 17.65
N ASN A 99 13.91 -3.77 18.46
CA ASN A 99 12.54 -3.58 18.00
C ASN A 99 12.34 -2.24 17.29
N LYS A 100 12.92 -1.16 17.82
CA LYS A 100 12.87 0.16 17.17
C LYS A 100 13.64 0.17 15.86
N ILE A 101 14.90 -0.27 15.84
CA ILE A 101 15.74 -0.28 14.62
C ILE A 101 15.09 -1.10 13.50
N LEU A 102 14.65 -2.32 13.82
CA LEU A 102 13.94 -3.17 12.86
C LEU A 102 12.61 -2.53 12.44
N GLY A 103 11.92 -1.85 13.35
CA GLY A 103 10.75 -1.03 13.03
C GLY A 103 11.06 0.05 12.00
N GLY A 104 12.19 0.75 12.12
CA GLY A 104 12.65 1.74 11.16
C GLY A 104 12.87 1.14 9.77
N VAL A 105 13.64 0.05 9.70
CA VAL A 105 13.90 -0.65 8.43
C VAL A 105 12.58 -1.12 7.80
N PHE A 106 11.71 -1.75 8.58
CA PHE A 106 10.40 -2.22 8.10
C PHE A 106 9.50 -1.07 7.65
N GLY A 107 9.51 0.06 8.38
CA GLY A 107 8.77 1.26 8.02
C GLY A 107 9.20 1.85 6.67
N ALA A 108 10.52 1.91 6.42
CA ALA A 108 11.06 2.33 5.13
C ALA A 108 10.67 1.36 4.00
N LEU A 109 10.80 0.04 4.24
CA LEU A 109 10.41 -0.99 3.26
C LEU A 109 8.92 -0.90 2.92
N LYS A 110 8.07 -0.70 3.92
CA LYS A 110 6.62 -0.53 3.74
C LYS A 110 6.31 0.69 2.87
N ILE A 111 6.91 1.85 3.16
CA ILE A 111 6.72 3.04 2.32
C ILE A 111 7.29 2.83 0.92
N GLY A 112 8.44 2.17 0.79
CA GLY A 112 9.03 1.80 -0.50
C GLY A 112 8.11 0.92 -1.34
N LEU A 113 7.45 -0.07 -0.71
CA LEU A 113 6.44 -0.90 -1.38
C LEU A 113 5.24 -0.08 -1.84
N ILE A 114 4.71 0.82 -1.00
CA ILE A 114 3.60 1.70 -1.37
C ILE A 114 4.00 2.60 -2.55
N LEU A 115 5.20 3.21 -2.50
CA LEU A 115 5.72 4.03 -3.58
C LEU A 115 5.91 3.23 -4.88
N SER A 116 6.36 1.99 -4.79
CA SER A 116 6.50 1.10 -5.94
C SER A 116 5.17 0.90 -6.66
N VAL A 117 4.12 0.57 -5.91
CA VAL A 117 2.76 0.42 -6.45
C VAL A 117 2.30 1.74 -7.09
N VAL A 118 2.44 2.86 -6.38
CA VAL A 118 2.07 4.19 -6.90
C VAL A 118 2.84 4.52 -8.19
N PHE A 119 4.13 4.20 -8.28
CA PHE A 119 4.94 4.47 -9.48
C PHE A 119 4.62 3.58 -10.68
N ILE A 120 4.12 2.37 -10.46
CA ILE A 120 3.60 1.53 -11.53
C ILE A 120 2.38 2.21 -12.17
N PHE A 121 1.40 2.59 -11.35
CA PHE A 121 0.20 3.29 -11.84
C PHE A 121 0.52 4.68 -12.43
N PHE A 122 1.44 5.42 -11.81
CA PHE A 122 1.86 6.73 -12.30
C PHE A 122 2.55 6.64 -13.67
N GLY A 123 3.37 5.60 -13.89
CA GLY A 123 3.95 5.33 -15.21
C GLY A 123 2.87 5.15 -16.27
N LYS A 124 1.91 4.24 -16.02
CA LYS A 124 0.78 3.99 -16.94
C LYS A 124 -0.03 5.27 -17.26
N MET A 125 -0.25 6.12 -16.25
CA MET A 125 -0.95 7.40 -16.44
C MET A 125 -0.12 8.43 -17.22
N ASN A 126 1.19 8.50 -16.96
CA ASN A 126 2.08 9.47 -17.62
C ASN A 126 2.23 9.17 -19.12
N ASP A 127 2.18 7.90 -19.51
CA ASP A 127 2.18 7.45 -20.91
C ASP A 127 0.94 7.95 -21.67
N THR A 128 -0.19 8.11 -20.96
CA THR A 128 -1.47 8.57 -21.53
C THR A 128 -1.61 10.11 -21.47
N ILE A 129 -1.15 10.73 -20.38
CA ILE A 129 -1.19 12.18 -20.16
C ILE A 129 0.15 12.59 -19.53
N PRO A 130 1.06 13.25 -20.24
CA PRO A 130 2.39 13.56 -19.72
C PRO A 130 2.30 14.64 -18.62
N PHE A 131 2.25 14.20 -17.36
CA PHE A 131 2.27 15.06 -16.17
C PHE A 131 3.70 15.47 -15.80
N VAL A 132 4.69 14.63 -16.13
CA VAL A 132 6.11 14.81 -15.81
C VAL A 132 6.94 14.42 -17.04
N LYS A 133 7.99 15.20 -17.34
CA LYS A 133 8.92 14.87 -18.43
C LYS A 133 9.62 13.53 -18.15
N GLU A 134 9.59 12.61 -19.13
CA GLU A 134 10.30 11.32 -19.09
C GLU A 134 11.75 11.48 -18.56
N GLU A 135 12.45 12.50 -19.06
CA GLU A 135 13.83 12.84 -18.71
C GLU A 135 14.03 12.99 -17.19
N SER A 136 13.04 13.56 -16.50
CA SER A 136 13.10 13.76 -15.04
C SER A 136 12.97 12.45 -14.26
N LEU A 137 12.24 11.48 -14.80
CA LEU A 137 12.08 10.14 -14.24
C LEU A 137 13.27 9.24 -14.59
N GLU A 138 13.83 9.39 -15.78
CA GLU A 138 14.99 8.64 -16.26
C GLU A 138 16.29 9.03 -15.54
N GLU A 139 16.47 10.31 -15.23
CA GLU A 139 17.60 10.83 -14.45
C GLU A 139 17.51 10.54 -12.94
N SER A 140 16.34 10.07 -12.45
CA SER A 140 16.16 9.74 -11.03
C SER A 140 16.86 8.44 -10.66
N ILE A 141 17.71 8.52 -9.64
CA ILE A 141 18.49 7.40 -9.09
C ILE A 141 17.57 6.46 -8.29
N LEU A 142 16.60 7.02 -7.56
CA LEU A 142 15.74 6.25 -6.65
C LEU A 142 14.45 5.75 -7.32
N PHE A 143 13.99 6.37 -8.40
CA PHE A 143 12.75 5.99 -9.07
C PHE A 143 12.79 4.55 -9.58
N LYS A 144 13.81 4.18 -10.38
CA LYS A 144 13.91 2.83 -10.98
C LYS A 144 14.03 1.72 -9.91
N PRO A 145 14.90 1.82 -8.89
CA PRO A 145 14.96 0.81 -7.82
C PRO A 145 13.68 0.68 -7.02
N VAL A 146 13.04 1.81 -6.66
CA VAL A 146 11.79 1.78 -5.87
C VAL A 146 10.64 1.21 -6.70
N LYS A 147 10.50 1.58 -7.98
CA LYS A 147 9.46 1.03 -8.88
C LYS A 147 9.55 -0.50 -8.98
N LYS A 148 10.75 -1.10 -8.89
CA LYS A 148 10.98 -2.55 -9.00
C LYS A 148 10.67 -3.36 -7.74
N ILE A 149 10.37 -2.73 -6.60
CA ILE A 149 10.11 -3.46 -5.34
C ILE A 149 8.88 -4.35 -5.46
N ALA A 150 7.72 -3.81 -5.85
CA ALA A 150 6.48 -4.58 -5.95
C ALA A 150 6.56 -5.72 -6.99
N PRO A 151 7.06 -5.53 -8.23
CA PRO A 151 7.23 -6.62 -9.20
C PRO A 151 8.16 -7.73 -8.71
N THR A 152 9.15 -7.40 -7.87
CA THR A 152 10.07 -8.41 -7.33
C THR A 152 9.41 -9.26 -6.24
N ILE A 153 8.56 -8.66 -5.40
CA ILE A 153 7.88 -9.36 -4.29
C ILE A 153 6.60 -10.06 -4.77
N PHE A 154 5.90 -9.48 -5.75
CA PHE A 154 4.63 -9.97 -6.28
C PHE A 154 4.65 -10.04 -7.82
N PRO A 155 5.56 -10.84 -8.43
CA PRO A 155 5.73 -10.88 -9.88
C PRO A 155 4.48 -11.33 -10.63
N SER A 156 3.68 -12.22 -10.03
CA SER A 156 2.46 -12.76 -10.63
C SER A 156 1.38 -11.70 -10.83
N ILE A 157 1.19 -10.80 -9.85
CA ILE A 157 0.13 -9.78 -9.91
C ILE A 157 0.41 -8.75 -11.01
N ILE A 158 1.69 -8.52 -11.33
CA ILE A 158 2.10 -7.47 -12.27
C ILE A 158 2.33 -8.02 -13.67
N LYS A 159 2.81 -9.27 -13.82
CA LYS A 159 2.94 -9.92 -15.12
C LYS A 159 1.59 -10.17 -15.80
N ASP A 160 0.57 -10.52 -15.02
CA ASP A 160 -0.77 -10.74 -15.56
C ASP A 160 -1.37 -9.45 -16.15
N GLU A 161 -0.94 -8.27 -15.70
CA GLU A 161 -1.37 -6.98 -16.28
C GLU A 161 -0.57 -6.58 -17.54
N GLU A 162 0.74 -6.85 -17.58
CA GLU A 162 1.59 -6.55 -18.76
C GLU A 162 1.28 -7.51 -19.93
N GLU A 163 1.00 -8.80 -19.66
CA GLU A 163 0.62 -9.78 -20.70
C GLU A 163 -0.80 -9.55 -21.24
N GLN A 164 -1.73 -9.04 -20.42
CA GLN A 164 -3.10 -8.70 -20.87
C GLN A 164 -3.15 -7.45 -21.78
N GLU A 165 -2.27 -6.46 -21.56
CA GLU A 165 -2.17 -5.27 -22.41
C GLU A 165 -1.56 -5.60 -23.78
N ASP A 166 -0.59 -6.53 -23.83
CA ASP A 166 0.11 -6.95 -25.05
C ASP A 166 -0.75 -7.87 -25.96
N ASP A 167 -1.83 -8.46 -25.43
CA ASP A 167 -2.83 -9.25 -26.17
C ASP A 167 -3.95 -8.35 -26.72
N ASN A 168 -4.48 -7.43 -25.90
CA ASN A 168 -5.51 -6.46 -26.31
C ASN A 168 -5.01 -5.48 -27.39
N SER A 169 -3.74 -5.08 -27.36
CA SER A 169 -3.15 -4.20 -28.38
C SER A 169 -2.92 -4.91 -29.71
N LYS A 170 -2.58 -6.21 -29.69
CA LYS A 170 -2.49 -7.03 -30.91
C LYS A 170 -3.86 -7.30 -31.54
N GLU A 171 -4.90 -7.48 -30.75
CA GLU A 171 -6.26 -7.72 -31.26
C GLU A 171 -6.86 -6.46 -31.95
N LEU A 172 -6.48 -5.27 -31.48
CA LEU A 172 -6.83 -3.97 -32.11
C LEU A 172 -6.08 -3.72 -33.43
N GLU A 173 -4.83 -4.18 -33.57
CA GLU A 173 -4.09 -4.10 -34.85
C GLU A 173 -4.60 -5.08 -35.91
N ILE A 174 -5.16 -6.23 -35.50
CA ILE A 174 -5.68 -7.25 -36.43
C ILE A 174 -7.08 -6.90 -36.98
N THR A 175 -7.76 -5.92 -36.36
CA THR A 175 -9.13 -5.51 -36.73
C THR A 175 -9.16 -4.28 -37.67
N ILE A 176 -8.02 -3.66 -37.98
CA ILE A 176 -7.89 -2.50 -38.90
C ILE A 176 -7.37 -2.93 -40.27
#